data_AF-K1TKQ1-F1
#
_entry.id   AF-K1TKQ1-F1
#
_cell.length_a   1.000
_cell.length_b   1.000
_cell.length_c   1.000
_cell.angle_alpha   90.00
_cell.angle_beta   90.00
_cell.angle_gamma   90.00
#
_symmetry.space_group_name_H-M   'P 1'
#
loop_
_entity.id
_entity.type
_entity.pdbx_description
1 polymer ?
#
loop_
_entity_poly.entity_id
_entity_poly.type
_entity_poly.pdbx_seq_one_letter_code
_entity_poly.pdbx_strand_id
1 'polypeptide(L)'
;ERADLNDILFFAIHFGNTSTDGIYRIDLGRNDSRETLAAPLKNLEWACIAPNGILYAVGQEESGGSYIQSFYLKQLTGELFFLEKSCFPWRGISHMSFWEQGKALLIAVYGEQMVVSVDVAEGRIGKESGRVIFKGNGPVVSRQEASHPHFVKWMQEECWIADLGADAVYHSSESQLWGNRDNWRIEQQPRGSGPRFLE
;
A
#
# COMPACT_ATOMS: atom_id res chain seq x y z
N GLU A 1 -10.78 -27.58 -25.76
CA GLU A 1 -10.69 -26.16 -26.14
C GLU A 1 -9.32 -25.63 -25.80
N ARG A 2 -8.68 -24.91 -26.72
CA ARG A 2 -7.39 -24.27 -26.47
C ARG A 2 -7.65 -23.04 -25.61
N ALA A 3 -7.05 -22.96 -24.44
CA ALA A 3 -6.90 -21.70 -23.73
C ALA A 3 -6.05 -20.80 -24.63
N ASP A 4 -6.65 -19.76 -25.20
CA ASP A 4 -5.90 -18.69 -25.84
C ASP A 4 -5.06 -18.02 -24.75
N LEU A 5 -3.74 -18.22 -24.81
CA LEU A 5 -2.74 -17.79 -23.85
C LEU A 5 -2.48 -16.26 -23.84
N ASN A 6 -3.49 -15.44 -24.16
CA ASN A 6 -3.34 -13.98 -24.27
C ASN A 6 -4.13 -13.18 -23.23
N ASP A 7 -4.80 -13.84 -22.28
CA ASP A 7 -5.54 -13.12 -21.24
C ASP A 7 -4.55 -12.55 -20.21
N ILE A 8 -4.42 -11.22 -20.20
CA ILE A 8 -3.62 -10.54 -19.19
C ILE A 8 -4.52 -10.31 -17.96
N LEU A 9 -4.05 -10.79 -16.82
CA LEU A 9 -4.74 -10.70 -15.54
C LEU A 9 -4.31 -9.44 -14.78
N PHE A 10 -5.27 -8.59 -14.41
CA PHE A 10 -5.04 -7.46 -13.52
C PHE A 10 -5.93 -7.52 -12.29
N PHE A 11 -5.48 -6.88 -11.21
CA PHE A 11 -6.29 -6.62 -10.03
C PHE A 11 -6.53 -5.12 -9.88
N ALA A 12 -7.81 -4.76 -9.73
CA ALA A 12 -8.23 -3.41 -9.37
C ALA A 12 -8.86 -3.43 -7.98
N ILE A 13 -8.84 -2.29 -7.29
CA ILE A 13 -9.50 -2.11 -6.00
C ILE A 13 -10.64 -1.11 -6.16
N HIS A 14 -11.74 -1.37 -5.46
CA HIS A 14 -12.85 -0.44 -5.35
C HIS A 14 -13.01 -0.02 -3.88
N PHE A 15 -12.95 1.29 -3.62
CA PHE A 15 -13.15 1.85 -2.30
C PHE A 15 -14.64 2.18 -2.11
N GLY A 16 -15.23 1.62 -1.05
CA GLY A 16 -16.59 1.89 -0.64
C GLY A 16 -17.01 1.00 0.53
N ASN A 17 -18.26 1.10 0.97
CA ASN A 17 -18.79 0.30 2.08
C ASN A 17 -20.02 -0.57 1.72
N THR A 18 -20.03 -1.09 0.50
CA THR A 18 -21.08 -1.92 -0.09
C THR A 18 -20.57 -3.34 -0.32
N SER A 19 -21.49 -4.27 -0.64
CA SER A 19 -21.14 -5.66 -0.95
C SER A 19 -20.46 -5.83 -2.31
N THR A 20 -20.42 -4.79 -3.12
CA THR A 20 -19.76 -4.74 -4.43
C THR A 20 -18.43 -3.99 -4.37
N ASP A 21 -17.88 -3.78 -3.18
CA ASP A 21 -16.57 -3.16 -3.02
C ASP A 21 -15.54 -4.24 -2.72
N GLY A 22 -14.29 -3.97 -3.09
CA GLY A 22 -13.18 -4.84 -2.82
C GLY A 22 -12.26 -5.07 -4.00
N ILE A 23 -11.72 -6.28 -4.10
CA ILE A 23 -10.73 -6.64 -5.11
C ILE A 23 -11.44 -7.22 -6.31
N TYR A 24 -11.21 -6.62 -7.47
CA TYR A 24 -11.72 -7.06 -8.76
C TYR A 24 -10.61 -7.69 -9.57
N ARG A 25 -10.91 -8.85 -10.14
CA ARG A 25 -10.15 -9.47 -11.22
C ARG A 25 -10.61 -8.86 -12.53
N ILE A 26 -9.67 -8.41 -13.35
CA ILE A 26 -9.92 -7.94 -14.70
C ILE A 26 -9.26 -8.91 -15.67
N ASP A 27 -10.08 -9.60 -16.44
CA ASP A 27 -9.66 -10.44 -17.55
C ASP A 27 -9.67 -9.57 -18.81
N LEU A 28 -8.50 -9.26 -19.38
CA LEU A 28 -8.40 -8.52 -20.64
C LEU A 28 -8.23 -9.49 -21.81
N GLY A 29 -9.28 -9.61 -22.62
CA GLY A 29 -9.22 -10.23 -23.93
C GLY A 29 -8.71 -9.24 -24.98
N ARG A 30 -8.57 -9.71 -26.23
CA ARG A 30 -8.04 -8.87 -27.32
C ARG A 30 -8.93 -7.67 -27.67
N ASN A 31 -10.25 -7.80 -27.50
CA ASN A 31 -11.24 -6.79 -27.90
C ASN A 31 -12.27 -6.48 -26.81
N ASP A 32 -12.17 -7.13 -25.67
CA ASP A 32 -13.13 -7.07 -24.57
C ASP A 32 -12.43 -7.17 -23.22
N SER A 33 -13.15 -6.79 -22.18
CA SER A 33 -12.73 -6.99 -20.81
C SER A 33 -13.88 -7.53 -19.99
N ARG A 34 -13.55 -8.33 -18.98
CA ARG A 34 -14.52 -8.80 -18.00
C ARG A 34 -13.99 -8.53 -16.61
N GLU A 35 -14.80 -7.83 -15.82
CA GLU A 35 -14.54 -7.62 -14.40
C GLU A 35 -15.29 -8.66 -13.58
N THR A 36 -14.62 -9.21 -12.56
CA THR A 36 -15.21 -10.17 -11.63
C THR A 36 -14.77 -9.81 -10.23
N LEU A 37 -15.72 -9.63 -9.32
CA LEU A 37 -15.41 -9.41 -7.90
C LEU A 37 -14.71 -10.67 -7.35
N ALA A 38 -13.42 -10.55 -7.08
CA ALA A 38 -12.57 -11.66 -6.63
C ALA A 38 -12.62 -11.82 -5.12
N ALA A 39 -12.68 -10.71 -4.38
CA ALA A 39 -12.86 -10.71 -2.94
C ALA A 39 -13.64 -9.46 -2.48
N PRO A 40 -14.81 -9.61 -1.84
CA PRO A 40 -15.54 -8.49 -1.27
C PRO A 40 -14.78 -7.92 -0.06
N LEU A 41 -14.41 -6.65 -0.12
CA LEU A 41 -13.69 -5.93 0.92
C LEU A 41 -14.19 -4.49 1.02
N LYS A 42 -14.57 -4.09 2.23
CA LYS A 42 -15.05 -2.74 2.53
C LYS A 42 -13.88 -1.82 2.86
N ASN A 43 -14.02 -0.54 2.52
CA ASN A 43 -13.06 0.54 2.73
C ASN A 43 -11.63 0.13 2.33
N LEU A 44 -11.50 -0.58 1.21
CA LEU A 44 -10.22 -1.07 0.72
C LEU A 44 -9.39 0.09 0.16
N GLU A 45 -8.26 0.39 0.81
CA GLU A 45 -7.41 1.55 0.50
C GLU A 45 -6.28 1.20 -0.46
N TRP A 46 -5.65 0.03 -0.30
CA TRP A 46 -4.55 -0.41 -1.18
C TRP A 46 -4.43 -1.94 -1.24
N ALA A 47 -3.80 -2.45 -2.29
CA ALA A 47 -3.41 -3.86 -2.37
C ALA A 47 -2.09 -4.03 -3.14
N CYS A 48 -1.29 -5.02 -2.76
CA CYS A 48 -0.08 -5.40 -3.47
C CYS A 48 0.12 -6.93 -3.46
N ILE A 49 0.78 -7.45 -4.49
CA ILE A 49 1.02 -8.89 -4.66
C ILE A 49 2.51 -9.18 -4.45
N ALA A 50 2.80 -10.10 -3.54
CA ALA A 50 4.14 -10.60 -3.30
C ALA A 50 4.60 -11.52 -4.46
N PRO A 51 5.91 -11.62 -4.72
CA PRO A 51 6.45 -12.53 -5.75
C PRO A 51 6.05 -14.00 -5.58
N ASN A 52 5.74 -14.43 -4.35
CA ASN A 52 5.29 -15.79 -4.05
C ASN A 52 3.79 -16.02 -4.34
N GLY A 53 3.08 -15.04 -4.91
CA GLY A 53 1.68 -15.15 -5.26
C GLY A 53 0.72 -14.93 -4.09
N ILE A 54 1.14 -14.20 -3.07
CA ILE A 54 0.26 -13.78 -1.96
C ILE A 54 -0.11 -12.32 -2.13
N LEU A 55 -1.42 -12.04 -2.15
CA LEU A 55 -1.95 -10.69 -2.19
C LEU A 55 -2.17 -10.21 -0.75
N TYR A 56 -1.72 -8.99 -0.46
CA TYR A 56 -2.02 -8.28 0.78
C TYR A 56 -2.86 -7.05 0.45
N ALA A 57 -3.99 -6.91 1.13
CA ALA A 57 -4.94 -5.84 0.98
C ALA A 57 -5.11 -5.10 2.30
N VAL A 58 -5.04 -3.78 2.27
CA VAL A 58 -5.16 -2.92 3.45
C VAL A 58 -6.34 -1.97 3.30
N GLY A 59 -7.13 -1.82 4.36
CA GLY A 59 -8.28 -0.94 4.38
C GLY A 59 -8.66 -0.50 5.78
N GLN A 60 -9.76 0.25 5.89
CA GLN A 60 -10.22 0.82 7.16
C GLN A 60 -11.33 -0.05 7.79
N GLU A 61 -11.18 -0.41 9.06
CA GLU A 61 -12.25 -1.02 9.86
C GLU A 61 -13.35 0.00 10.17
N GLU A 62 -14.61 -0.44 10.16
CA GLU A 62 -15.77 0.40 10.51
C GLU A 62 -15.69 0.89 11.97
N SER A 63 -15.12 0.09 12.88
CA SER A 63 -14.88 0.47 14.28
C SER A 63 -13.76 1.50 14.45
N GLY A 64 -13.05 1.84 13.38
CA GLY A 64 -11.79 2.58 13.40
C GLY A 64 -10.57 1.66 13.50
N GLY A 65 -9.41 2.17 13.08
CA GLY A 65 -8.23 1.35 12.85
C GLY A 65 -8.24 0.75 11.44
N SER A 66 -7.09 0.26 10.97
CA SER A 66 -6.96 -0.40 9.68
C SER A 66 -6.98 -1.91 9.84
N TYR A 67 -7.26 -2.62 8.76
CA TYR A 67 -7.00 -4.05 8.65
C TYR A 67 -6.00 -4.32 7.54
N ILE A 68 -5.26 -5.42 7.66
CA ILE A 68 -4.59 -6.07 6.55
C ILE A 68 -5.22 -7.46 6.41
N GLN A 69 -5.61 -7.82 5.19
CA GLN A 69 -6.03 -9.17 4.82
C GLN A 69 -5.08 -9.75 3.78
N SER A 70 -4.74 -11.01 3.94
CA SER A 70 -3.90 -11.75 3.00
C SER A 70 -4.70 -12.82 2.27
N PHE A 71 -4.34 -13.04 1.00
CA PHE A 71 -4.98 -14.00 0.12
C PHE A 71 -3.94 -14.78 -0.66
N TYR A 72 -4.13 -16.09 -0.80
CA TYR A 72 -3.41 -16.86 -1.80
C TYR A 72 -4.01 -16.58 -3.17
N LEU A 73 -3.19 -16.11 -4.12
CA LEU A 73 -3.59 -15.88 -5.50
C LEU A 73 -3.24 -17.11 -6.35
N LYS A 74 -4.28 -17.82 -6.81
CA LYS A 74 -4.12 -18.92 -7.74
C LYS A 74 -3.89 -18.37 -9.16
N GLN A 75 -2.63 -18.29 -9.56
CA GLN A 75 -2.16 -17.63 -10.79
C GLN A 75 -2.93 -18.02 -12.07
N LEU A 76 -3.28 -19.31 -12.22
CA LEU A 76 -3.98 -19.79 -13.42
C LEU A 76 -5.44 -19.33 -13.52
N THR A 77 -6.09 -19.06 -12.39
CA THR A 77 -7.53 -18.73 -12.36
C THR A 77 -7.80 -17.31 -11.87
N GLY A 78 -6.81 -16.65 -11.28
CA GLY A 78 -6.98 -15.38 -10.59
C GLY A 78 -7.89 -15.44 -9.37
N GLU A 79 -8.21 -16.65 -8.88
CA GLU A 79 -9.01 -16.84 -7.67
C GLU A 79 -8.19 -16.43 -6.43
N LEU A 80 -8.84 -15.72 -5.51
CA LEU A 80 -8.27 -15.30 -4.23
C LEU A 80 -8.85 -16.18 -3.12
N PHE A 81 -7.96 -16.78 -2.34
CA PHE A 81 -8.33 -17.59 -1.18
C PHE A 81 -7.88 -16.86 0.08
N PHE A 82 -8.84 -16.46 0.92
CA PHE A 82 -8.55 -15.80 2.19
C PHE A 82 -7.61 -16.66 3.05
N LEU A 83 -6.59 -16.01 3.63
CA LEU A 83 -5.63 -16.64 4.54
C LEU A 83 -5.76 -16.08 5.95
N GLU A 84 -5.53 -14.77 6.13
CA GLU A 84 -5.48 -14.15 7.44
C GLU A 84 -6.00 -12.70 7.40
N LYS A 85 -6.48 -12.23 8.56
CA LYS A 85 -6.81 -10.83 8.82
C LYS A 85 -6.14 -10.39 10.12
N SER A 86 -5.50 -9.23 10.10
CA SER A 86 -5.01 -8.56 11.32
C SER A 86 -5.45 -7.11 11.32
N CYS A 87 -5.74 -6.58 12.51
CA CYS A 87 -6.17 -5.20 12.69
C CYS A 87 -5.08 -4.38 13.39
N PHE A 88 -5.02 -3.10 13.05
CA PHE A 88 -4.03 -2.15 13.51
C PHE A 88 -4.73 -0.84 13.90
N PRO A 89 -4.17 -0.05 14.82
CA PRO A 89 -4.82 1.14 15.33
C PRO A 89 -4.79 2.34 14.36
N TRP A 90 -4.13 2.21 13.20
CA TRP A 90 -3.85 3.30 12.27
C TRP A 90 -5.07 3.73 11.46
N ARG A 91 -4.99 4.92 10.86
CA ARG A 91 -6.05 5.45 9.99
C ARG A 91 -5.52 6.12 8.75
N GLY A 92 -6.25 5.96 7.64
CA GLY A 92 -5.97 6.61 6.37
C GLY A 92 -4.69 6.07 5.73
N ILE A 93 -4.75 4.86 5.19
CA ILE A 93 -3.63 4.29 4.44
C ILE A 93 -3.67 4.83 3.01
N SER A 94 -2.54 5.33 2.52
CA SER A 94 -2.40 5.86 1.17
C SER A 94 -1.66 4.91 0.23
N HIS A 95 -0.74 4.11 0.77
CA HIS A 95 0.10 3.21 -0.01
C HIS A 95 0.69 2.09 0.84
N MET A 96 0.85 0.92 0.22
CA MET A 96 1.53 -0.23 0.81
C MET A 96 2.41 -0.92 -0.23
N SER A 97 3.63 -1.29 0.16
CA SER A 97 4.59 -2.00 -0.69
C SER A 97 5.43 -2.98 0.11
N PHE A 98 6.22 -3.81 -0.57
CA PHE A 98 7.13 -4.74 0.09
C PHE A 98 8.48 -4.10 0.40
N TRP A 99 9.03 -4.49 1.54
CA TRP A 99 10.43 -4.26 1.87
C TRP A 99 11.31 -5.37 1.29
N GLU A 100 12.32 -4.99 0.49
CA GLU A 100 13.43 -5.81 -0.03
C GLU A 100 12.98 -7.15 -0.64
N GLN A 101 12.91 -8.20 0.18
CA GLN A 101 12.61 -9.58 -0.22
C GLN A 101 11.14 -9.99 0.07
N GLY A 102 10.28 -9.02 0.41
CA GLY A 102 8.88 -9.30 0.77
C GLY A 102 8.71 -9.89 2.17
N LYS A 103 9.71 -9.72 3.05
CA LYS A 103 9.64 -10.16 4.46
C LYS A 103 8.78 -9.25 5.33
N ALA A 104 8.55 -8.02 4.88
CA ALA A 104 7.73 -7.04 5.55
C ALA A 104 7.01 -6.17 4.53
N LEU A 105 5.91 -5.58 4.97
CA LEU A 105 5.19 -4.52 4.27
C LEU A 105 5.68 -3.17 4.82
N LEU A 106 5.88 -2.20 3.94
CA LEU A 106 6.02 -0.78 4.26
C LEU A 106 4.70 -0.08 3.95
N ILE A 107 4.20 0.71 4.89
CA ILE A 107 2.85 1.28 4.80
C ILE A 107 2.93 2.79 5.08
N ALA A 108 2.45 3.59 4.14
CA ALA A 108 2.28 5.03 4.31
C ALA A 108 0.93 5.31 4.95
N VAL A 109 0.96 5.84 6.18
CA VAL A 109 -0.22 6.18 6.97
C VAL A 109 -0.45 7.68 6.86
N TYR A 110 -1.11 8.09 5.77
CA TYR A 110 -1.42 9.48 5.43
C TYR A 110 -2.09 10.23 6.59
N GLY A 111 -3.05 9.58 7.25
CA GLY A 111 -3.84 10.19 8.32
C GLY A 111 -3.07 10.41 9.63
N GLU A 112 -1.92 9.76 9.79
CA GLU A 112 -1.13 9.78 11.04
C GLU A 112 0.32 10.23 10.85
N GLN A 113 0.64 10.82 9.69
CA GLN A 113 1.93 11.46 9.44
C GLN A 113 3.10 10.49 9.60
N MET A 114 2.92 9.20 9.27
CA MET A 114 3.93 8.19 9.55
C MET A 114 4.06 7.13 8.46
N VAL A 115 5.20 6.44 8.49
CA VAL A 115 5.39 5.16 7.81
C VAL A 115 5.62 4.09 8.87
N VAL A 116 5.01 2.93 8.67
CA VAL A 116 5.17 1.75 9.53
C VAL A 116 5.63 0.54 8.73
N SER A 117 6.19 -0.45 9.42
CA SER A 117 6.40 -1.78 8.87
C SER A 117 5.63 -2.86 9.60
N VAL A 118 5.24 -3.90 8.86
CA VAL A 118 4.61 -5.11 9.39
C VAL A 118 5.30 -6.32 8.80
N ASP A 119 5.81 -7.20 9.66
CA ASP A 119 6.43 -8.44 9.21
C ASP A 119 5.38 -9.37 8.60
N VAL A 120 5.72 -10.00 7.48
CA VAL A 120 4.84 -10.95 6.78
C VAL A 120 5.61 -12.18 6.33
N ALA A 121 4.96 -13.34 6.41
CA ALA A 121 5.57 -14.59 5.97
C ALA A 121 4.48 -15.56 5.51
N GLU A 122 4.50 -15.94 4.23
CA GLU A 122 3.59 -16.95 3.67
C GLU A 122 2.11 -16.67 3.99
N GLY A 123 1.70 -15.39 3.90
CA GLY A 123 0.32 -14.97 4.18
C GLY A 123 0.07 -14.65 5.64
N ARG A 124 0.94 -15.05 6.57
CA ARG A 124 0.85 -14.59 7.96
C ARG A 124 1.17 -13.11 8.08
N ILE A 125 0.46 -12.45 8.98
CA ILE A 125 0.58 -11.02 9.24
C ILE A 125 1.03 -10.84 10.70
N GLY A 126 2.20 -10.22 10.87
CA GLY A 126 2.79 -9.94 12.17
C GLY A 126 2.21 -8.70 12.84
N LYS A 127 2.91 -8.26 13.89
CA LYS A 127 2.67 -6.95 14.52
C LYS A 127 3.45 -5.87 13.79
N GLU A 128 3.18 -4.62 14.12
CA GLU A 128 4.05 -3.48 13.77
C GLU A 128 5.48 -3.76 14.23
N SER A 129 6.43 -3.75 13.30
CA SER A 129 7.85 -4.01 13.56
C SER A 129 8.72 -2.74 13.49
N GLY A 130 8.18 -1.66 12.95
CA GLY A 130 8.89 -0.40 12.75
C GLY A 130 7.92 0.76 12.54
N ARG A 131 8.36 1.96 12.93
CA ARG A 131 7.61 3.21 12.80
C ARG A 131 8.54 4.40 12.69
N VAL A 132 8.21 5.32 11.80
CA VAL A 132 8.82 6.65 11.71
C VAL A 132 7.73 7.70 11.51
N ILE A 133 7.78 8.77 12.30
CA ILE A 133 6.83 9.89 12.23
C ILE A 133 7.49 11.06 11.52
N PHE A 134 6.75 11.67 10.61
CA PHE A 134 7.12 12.83 9.83
C PHE A 134 6.45 14.08 10.38
N LYS A 135 7.08 15.22 10.12
CA LYS A 135 6.59 16.54 10.48
C LYS A 135 6.92 17.47 9.33
N GLY A 136 5.99 18.32 8.97
CA GLY A 136 6.10 19.25 7.86
C GLY A 136 4.72 19.76 7.48
N ASN A 137 4.68 20.73 6.58
CA ASN A 137 3.46 21.27 6.01
C ASN A 137 3.80 22.04 4.72
N GLY A 138 2.78 22.30 3.90
CA GLY A 138 2.87 23.01 2.64
C GLY A 138 1.96 24.24 2.60
N PRO A 139 1.96 25.01 1.50
CA PRO A 139 1.11 26.19 1.36
C PRO A 139 -0.38 25.88 1.09
N VAL A 140 -0.72 24.68 0.62
CA VAL A 140 -2.12 24.31 0.30
C VAL A 140 -2.84 23.86 1.56
N VAL A 141 -3.35 24.81 2.34
CA VAL A 141 -3.95 24.59 3.68
C VAL A 141 -5.00 23.48 3.73
N SER A 142 -5.76 23.26 2.66
CA SER A 142 -6.79 22.21 2.63
C SER A 142 -6.26 20.78 2.46
N ARG A 143 -4.97 20.61 2.17
CA ARG A 143 -4.35 19.32 1.83
C ARG A 143 -2.97 19.11 2.46
N GLN A 144 -2.36 20.16 2.98
CA GLN A 144 -0.97 20.21 3.40
C GLN A 144 -0.83 20.91 4.76
N GLU A 145 -1.81 20.74 5.63
CA GLU A 145 -1.82 21.25 7.00
C GLU A 145 -0.79 20.55 7.88
N ALA A 146 -0.42 19.32 7.54
CA ALA A 146 0.59 18.51 8.20
C ALA A 146 1.37 17.68 7.17
N SER A 147 2.26 16.81 7.65
CA SER A 147 2.91 15.81 6.83
C SER A 147 1.89 14.72 6.45
N HIS A 148 1.92 14.29 5.20
CA HIS A 148 1.02 13.29 4.68
C HIS A 148 1.78 12.35 3.73
N PRO A 149 2.50 11.34 4.27
CA PRO A 149 3.11 10.30 3.46
C PRO A 149 2.05 9.66 2.55
N HIS A 150 2.30 9.73 1.25
CA HIS A 150 1.36 9.26 0.23
C HIS A 150 1.91 8.08 -0.57
N PHE A 151 3.23 7.86 -0.49
CA PHE A 151 3.91 6.76 -1.15
C PHE A 151 5.04 6.27 -0.27
N VAL A 152 5.29 4.96 -0.30
CA VAL A 152 6.48 4.35 0.32
C VAL A 152 6.93 3.16 -0.51
N LYS A 153 8.23 3.06 -0.81
CA LYS A 153 8.77 1.92 -1.54
C LYS A 153 10.23 1.67 -1.19
N TRP A 154 10.59 0.40 -1.06
CA TRP A 154 11.99 -0.01 -1.05
C TRP A 154 12.52 -0.08 -2.48
N MET A 155 13.53 0.72 -2.80
CA MET A 155 14.14 0.79 -4.12
C MET A 155 15.56 1.35 -4.03
N GLN A 156 16.46 0.83 -4.86
CA GLN A 156 17.87 1.23 -4.87
C GLN A 156 18.55 1.09 -3.50
N GLU A 157 18.24 0.00 -2.77
CA GLU A 157 18.76 -0.26 -1.41
C GLU A 157 18.40 0.79 -0.35
N GLU A 158 17.38 1.61 -0.62
CA GLU A 158 16.87 2.63 0.27
C GLU A 158 15.33 2.56 0.38
N CYS A 159 14.80 3.08 1.48
CA CYS A 159 13.36 3.35 1.61
C CYS A 159 13.10 4.76 1.10
N TRP A 160 12.17 4.90 0.15
CA TRP A 160 11.78 6.16 -0.46
C TRP A 160 10.33 6.49 -0.14
N ILE A 161 10.07 7.75 0.19
CA ILE A 161 8.76 8.24 0.61
C ILE A 161 8.45 9.55 -0.11
N ALA A 162 7.27 9.64 -0.73
CA ALA A 162 6.73 10.91 -1.17
C ALA A 162 5.74 11.43 -0.12
N ASP A 163 5.97 12.64 0.37
CA ASP A 163 5.12 13.31 1.34
C ASP A 163 4.37 14.47 0.67
N LEU A 164 3.07 14.24 0.48
CA LEU A 164 2.16 15.21 -0.11
C LEU A 164 2.10 16.48 0.74
N GLY A 165 2.06 16.30 2.06
CA GLY A 165 1.82 17.35 3.02
C GLY A 165 3.02 18.27 3.21
N ALA A 166 4.23 17.74 3.14
CA ALA A 166 5.47 18.48 3.36
C ALA A 166 6.14 19.02 2.09
N ASP A 167 5.59 18.75 0.89
CA ASP A 167 6.26 18.99 -0.39
C ASP A 167 7.68 18.40 -0.42
N ALA A 168 7.82 17.14 0.02
CA ALA A 168 9.13 16.53 0.25
C ALA A 168 9.19 15.09 -0.27
N VAL A 169 10.38 14.69 -0.70
CA VAL A 169 10.75 13.28 -0.87
C VAL A 169 11.80 12.94 0.16
N TYR A 170 11.56 11.88 0.94
CA TYR A 170 12.49 11.39 1.95
C TYR A 170 13.10 10.08 1.50
N HIS A 171 14.38 9.89 1.79
CA HIS A 171 14.99 8.57 1.62
C HIS A 171 16.08 8.25 2.64
N SER A 172 16.22 6.96 2.96
CA SER A 172 17.14 6.45 3.97
C SER A 172 17.54 5.01 3.69
N SER A 173 18.76 4.64 4.08
CA SER A 173 19.19 3.25 4.13
C SER A 173 18.44 2.47 5.21
N GLU A 174 18.49 1.13 5.10
CA GLU A 174 17.88 0.20 6.07
C GLU A 174 18.35 0.46 7.51
N SER A 175 19.66 0.67 7.71
CA SER A 175 20.25 0.89 9.04
C SER A 175 19.73 2.14 9.78
N GLN A 176 19.09 3.06 9.07
CA GLN A 176 18.60 4.34 9.60
C GLN A 176 17.06 4.46 9.56
N LEU A 177 16.37 3.52 8.91
CA LEU A 177 14.93 3.56 8.61
C LEU A 177 14.06 3.76 9.86
N TRP A 178 14.38 3.06 10.94
CA TRP A 178 13.63 3.16 12.22
C TRP A 178 14.40 3.94 13.29
N GLY A 179 15.49 4.61 12.89
CA GLY A 179 16.35 5.40 13.75
C GLY A 179 15.94 6.88 13.81
N ASN A 180 16.92 7.75 14.07
CA ASN A 180 16.66 9.19 14.04
C ASN A 180 16.41 9.67 12.59
N ARG A 181 15.21 10.19 12.34
CA ARG A 181 14.80 10.80 11.07
C ARG A 181 15.74 11.92 10.61
N ASP A 182 16.44 12.61 11.50
CA ASP A 182 17.38 13.67 11.11
C ASP A 182 18.56 13.17 10.27
N ASN A 183 18.78 11.86 10.20
CA ASN A 183 19.77 11.24 9.33
C ASN A 183 19.26 10.95 7.92
N TRP A 184 17.95 11.12 7.67
CA TRP A 184 17.36 10.88 6.36
C TRP A 184 17.74 12.00 5.41
N ARG A 185 17.91 11.64 4.14
CA ARG A 185 18.03 12.60 3.06
C ARG A 185 16.64 13.16 2.74
N ILE A 186 16.60 14.46 2.49
CA ILE A 186 15.36 15.20 2.22
C ILE A 186 15.55 15.97 0.91
N GLU A 187 14.73 15.63 -0.08
CA GLU A 187 14.65 16.35 -1.35
C GLU A 187 13.39 17.21 -1.36
N GLN A 188 13.57 18.51 -1.12
CA GLN A 188 12.46 19.45 -1.13
C GLN A 188 11.95 19.67 -2.54
N GLN A 189 10.64 19.48 -2.69
CA GLN A 189 9.92 19.70 -3.93
C GLN A 189 9.39 21.14 -3.99
N PRO A 190 8.95 21.62 -5.18
CA PRO A 190 8.32 22.92 -5.29
C PRO A 190 7.14 23.06 -4.32
N ARG A 191 7.03 24.21 -3.66
CA ARG A 191 5.96 24.47 -2.68
C ARG A 191 4.58 24.33 -3.34
N GLY A 192 3.69 23.55 -2.72
CA GLY A 192 2.35 23.24 -3.20
C GLY A 192 2.28 22.13 -4.26
N SER A 193 3.40 21.46 -4.57
CA SER A 193 3.43 20.35 -5.53
C SER A 193 2.71 19.10 -5.00
N GLY A 194 2.89 18.82 -3.70
CA GLY A 194 2.32 17.65 -3.03
C GLY A 194 2.61 16.34 -3.77
N PRO A 195 3.88 15.86 -3.79
CA PRO A 195 4.24 14.63 -4.48
C PRO A 195 3.46 13.43 -3.91
N ARG A 196 2.95 12.57 -4.80
CA ARG A 196 2.07 11.43 -4.42
C ARG A 196 2.63 10.06 -4.74
N PHE A 197 3.66 10.02 -5.58
CA PHE A 197 4.34 8.82 -6.07
C PHE A 197 5.72 9.24 -6.60
N LEU A 198 6.57 8.24 -6.86
CA LEU A 198 7.90 8.42 -7.45
C LEU A 198 7.93 7.63 -8.76
N GLU A 199 7.70 8.31 -9.89
CA GLU A 199 7.96 7.83 -11.26
C GLU A 199 8.57 8.97 -12.10
#